data_AF-A0A7W0Q644-F1
#
_entry.id   AF-A0A7W0Q644-F1
#
_cell.length_a   1.000
_cell.length_b   1.000
_cell.length_c   1.000
_cell.angle_alpha   90.00
_cell.angle_beta   90.00
_cell.angle_gamma   90.00
#
_symmetry.space_group_name_H-M   'P 1'
#
loop_
_entity.id
_entity.type
_entity.pdbx_description
1 polymer ?
#
loop_
_entity_poly.entity_id
_entity_poly.type
_entity_poly.pdbx_seq_one_letter_code
_entity_poly.pdbx_strand_id
1 'polypeptide(L)'
;MSSIEALFGSRTAEILAAAVTPVLAAEVRARCERTGYTRYGLLDRGSYEVIADPDEPELLAALANLAGERIDRTLELTGARVLRLQPGDYLLAHHDQIHVDLPIEVVLDLSPAIVPGAEVHYRRRGQVFFRVPSTPCSLAIVERGPTVSCNHTYVSKLHAGASVVRLIALFRG
;
A
#
# COMPACT_ATOMS: atom_id res chain seq x y z
N MET A 1 -15.27 -29.70 -14.98
CA MET A 1 -13.89 -29.28 -15.29
C MET A 1 -13.70 -27.88 -14.77
N SER A 2 -13.01 -27.72 -13.64
CA SER A 2 -12.56 -26.40 -13.15
C SER A 2 -11.46 -25.89 -14.08
N SER A 3 -11.63 -24.71 -14.69
CA SER A 3 -10.59 -24.14 -15.57
C SER A 3 -9.30 -23.90 -14.77
N ILE A 4 -8.16 -23.84 -15.47
CA ILE A 4 -6.88 -23.43 -14.86
C ILE A 4 -7.02 -22.06 -14.16
N GLU A 5 -7.88 -21.16 -14.65
CA GLU A 5 -8.19 -19.87 -14.01
C GLU A 5 -8.89 -20.05 -12.65
N ALA A 6 -9.75 -21.06 -12.49
CA ALA A 6 -10.36 -21.40 -11.21
C ALA A 6 -9.35 -21.98 -10.19
N LEU A 7 -8.25 -22.58 -10.66
CA LEU A 7 -7.15 -23.04 -9.81
C LEU A 7 -6.21 -21.91 -9.36
N PHE A 8 -6.16 -20.81 -10.12
CA PHE A 8 -5.39 -19.62 -9.76
C PHE A 8 -6.19 -18.53 -9.07
N GLY A 9 -7.53 -18.60 -9.14
CA GLY A 9 -8.47 -17.60 -8.66
C GLY A 9 -8.26 -16.28 -9.37
N SER A 10 -9.31 -15.64 -9.88
CA SER A 10 -9.26 -14.26 -10.34
C SER A 10 -9.01 -13.32 -9.15
N ARG A 11 -7.83 -13.40 -8.53
CA ARG A 11 -7.47 -12.55 -7.40
C ARG A 11 -7.12 -11.18 -7.94
N THR A 12 -7.90 -10.19 -7.54
CA THR A 12 -7.75 -8.81 -7.97
C THR A 12 -6.40 -8.28 -7.51
N ALA A 13 -5.58 -7.86 -8.47
CA ALA A 13 -4.36 -7.10 -8.26
C ALA A 13 -4.26 -6.11 -9.42
N GLU A 14 -4.58 -4.84 -9.16
CA GLU A 14 -4.60 -3.81 -10.20
C GLU A 14 -4.06 -2.47 -9.68
N ILE A 15 -3.72 -1.60 -10.63
CA ILE A 15 -3.27 -0.22 -10.36
C ILE A 15 -4.21 0.73 -11.11
N LEU A 16 -4.80 1.65 -10.36
CA LEU A 16 -5.56 2.77 -10.90
C LEU A 16 -4.65 4.00 -10.93
N ALA A 17 -4.37 4.50 -12.13
CA ALA A 17 -3.67 5.76 -12.30
C ALA A 17 -4.58 6.94 -11.93
N ALA A 18 -4.01 7.99 -11.35
CA ALA A 18 -4.74 9.23 -11.01
C ALA A 18 -6.03 9.00 -10.18
N ALA A 19 -5.95 8.10 -9.20
CA ALA A 19 -7.06 7.79 -8.28
C ALA A 19 -7.45 8.98 -7.37
N VAL A 20 -6.51 9.91 -7.16
CA VAL A 20 -6.74 11.19 -6.46
C VAL A 20 -6.14 12.34 -7.25
N THR A 21 -6.57 13.57 -6.96
CA THR A 21 -5.93 14.75 -7.53
C THR A 21 -4.59 15.02 -6.83
N PRO A 22 -3.62 15.66 -7.52
CA PRO A 22 -2.38 16.10 -6.89
C PRO A 22 -2.58 17.05 -5.71
N VAL A 23 -3.64 17.86 -5.75
CA VAL A 23 -4.03 18.79 -4.67
C VAL A 23 -4.43 18.01 -3.42
N LEU A 24 -5.37 17.08 -3.55
CA LEU A 24 -5.79 16.24 -2.42
C LEU A 24 -4.61 15.46 -1.83
N ALA A 25 -3.77 14.87 -2.69
CA ALA A 25 -2.58 14.15 -2.23
C ALA A 25 -1.62 15.07 -1.43
N ALA A 26 -1.45 16.32 -1.86
CA ALA A 26 -0.63 17.30 -1.13
C ALA A 26 -1.23 17.70 0.22
N GLU A 27 -2.55 17.87 0.29
CA GLU A 27 -3.26 18.19 1.52
C GLU A 27 -3.18 17.08 2.56
N VAL A 28 -3.40 15.82 2.13
CA VAL A 28 -3.26 14.63 2.99
C VAL A 28 -1.83 14.52 3.51
N ARG A 29 -0.83 14.69 2.63
CA ARG A 29 0.59 14.73 3.06
C ARG A 29 0.82 15.81 4.12
N ALA A 30 0.32 17.03 3.90
CA ALA A 30 0.50 18.13 4.84
C ALA A 30 -0.17 17.86 6.19
N ARG A 31 -1.34 17.20 6.21
CA ARG A 31 -1.96 16.71 7.46
C ARG A 31 -1.08 15.70 8.16
N CYS A 32 -0.57 14.70 7.44
CA CYS A 32 0.34 13.70 8.00
C CYS A 32 1.61 14.33 8.62
N GLU A 33 2.22 15.31 7.95
CA GLU A 33 3.37 16.04 8.50
C GLU A 33 3.04 16.77 9.81
N ARG A 34 1.83 17.35 9.93
CA ARG A 34 1.37 17.99 11.17
C ARG A 34 1.09 17.00 12.30
N THR A 35 0.51 15.84 11.98
CA THR A 35 0.28 14.76 12.95
C THR A 35 1.61 14.24 13.50
N GLY A 36 2.64 14.20 12.65
CA GLY A 36 3.97 13.71 13.01
C GLY A 36 4.06 12.19 12.89
N TYR A 37 5.21 11.71 12.42
CA TYR A 37 5.46 10.29 12.25
C TYR A 37 6.21 9.70 13.45
N THR A 38 5.92 8.44 13.75
CA THR A 38 6.74 7.63 14.66
C THR A 38 7.75 6.83 13.87
N ARG A 39 9.02 6.84 14.30
CA ARG A 39 10.07 6.05 13.67
C ARG A 39 9.96 4.58 14.09
N TYR A 40 9.96 3.69 13.11
CA TYR A 40 10.10 2.25 13.29
C TYR A 40 11.45 1.79 12.73
N GLY A 41 12.22 1.07 13.52
CA GLY A 41 13.57 0.64 13.13
C GLY A 41 13.94 -0.69 13.76
N LEU A 42 13.63 -1.78 13.07
CA LEU A 42 14.10 -3.13 13.38
C LEU A 42 14.82 -3.69 12.16
N LEU A 43 16.13 -3.89 12.26
CA LEU A 43 16.99 -4.24 11.12
C LEU A 43 16.55 -5.51 10.37
N ASP A 44 15.89 -6.45 11.06
CA ASP A 44 15.40 -7.70 10.51
C ASP A 44 13.99 -7.61 9.91
N ARG A 45 13.34 -6.44 9.98
CA ARG A 45 11.94 -6.24 9.57
C ARG A 45 11.72 -5.00 8.71
N GLY A 46 12.27 -3.86 9.09
CA GLY A 46 12.03 -2.60 8.38
C GLY A 46 12.60 -1.39 9.10
N SER A 47 12.84 -0.36 8.31
CA SER A 47 13.31 0.96 8.72
C SER A 47 12.44 1.96 7.98
N TYR A 48 11.51 2.62 8.68
CA TYR A 48 10.51 3.52 8.08
C TYR A 48 9.83 4.38 9.15
N GLU A 49 9.07 5.36 8.71
CA GLU A 49 8.24 6.22 9.55
C GLU A 49 6.76 5.89 9.34
N VAL A 50 5.96 5.97 10.41
CA VAL A 50 4.54 5.56 10.36
C VAL A 50 3.65 6.48 11.19
N ILE A 51 2.44 6.71 10.66
CA ILE A 51 1.27 7.16 11.41
C ILE A 51 0.32 5.96 11.47
N ALA A 52 0.09 5.45 12.66
CA ALA A 52 -0.98 4.48 12.90
C ALA A 52 -2.31 5.23 12.95
N ASP A 53 -3.35 4.66 12.36
CA ASP A 53 -4.72 5.17 12.42
C ASP A 53 -4.85 6.65 11.98
N PRO A 54 -4.51 6.98 10.71
CA PRO A 54 -4.63 8.34 10.20
C PRO A 54 -6.07 8.84 10.21
N ASP A 55 -6.27 10.09 10.63
CA ASP A 55 -7.57 10.77 10.64
C ASP A 55 -7.96 11.26 9.25
N GLU A 56 -8.40 10.33 8.40
CA GLU A 56 -8.80 10.58 7.01
C GLU A 56 -10.11 9.85 6.66
N PRO A 57 -11.20 10.02 7.45
CA PRO A 57 -12.41 9.20 7.33
C PRO A 57 -13.09 9.30 5.96
N GLU A 58 -13.21 10.50 5.37
CA GLU A 58 -13.86 10.63 4.05
C GLU A 58 -13.03 9.99 2.94
N LEU A 59 -11.70 10.13 2.98
CA LEU A 59 -10.81 9.50 2.01
C LEU A 59 -10.86 7.98 2.14
N LEU A 60 -10.81 7.44 3.37
CA LEU A 60 -10.87 6.00 3.60
C LEU A 60 -12.21 5.40 3.15
N ALA A 61 -13.33 6.09 3.38
CA ALA A 61 -14.64 5.67 2.88
C ALA A 61 -14.69 5.70 1.34
N ALA A 62 -14.13 6.73 0.70
CA ALA A 62 -14.06 6.81 -0.76
C ALA A 62 -13.19 5.69 -1.36
N LEU A 63 -12.07 5.37 -0.72
CA LEU A 63 -11.21 4.25 -1.12
C LEU A 63 -11.91 2.90 -0.94
N ALA A 64 -12.68 2.72 0.13
CA ALA A 64 -13.47 1.51 0.36
C ALA A 64 -14.52 1.31 -0.74
N ASN A 65 -15.27 2.37 -1.08
CA ASN A 65 -16.27 2.34 -2.15
C ASN A 65 -15.62 2.02 -3.50
N LEU A 66 -14.55 2.73 -3.86
CA LEU A 66 -13.84 2.51 -5.12
C LEU A 66 -13.29 1.07 -5.21
N ALA A 67 -12.66 0.57 -4.16
CA ALA A 67 -12.16 -0.80 -4.13
C ALA A 67 -13.30 -1.84 -4.17
N GLY A 68 -14.41 -1.55 -3.49
CA GLY A 68 -15.60 -2.39 -3.47
C GLY A 68 -16.25 -2.52 -4.84
N GLU A 69 -16.37 -1.43 -5.59
CA GLU A 69 -16.85 -1.43 -6.98
C GLU A 69 -15.98 -2.29 -7.90
N ARG A 70 -14.65 -2.28 -7.68
CA ARG A 70 -13.69 -3.04 -8.50
C ARG A 70 -13.76 -4.55 -8.30
N ILE A 71 -14.22 -4.99 -7.14
CA ILE A 71 -14.25 -6.41 -6.76
C ILE A 71 -15.67 -6.93 -6.53
N ASP A 72 -16.68 -6.09 -6.75
CA ASP A 72 -18.10 -6.37 -6.52
C ASP A 72 -18.40 -6.81 -5.07
N ARG A 73 -17.85 -6.08 -4.08
CA ARG A 73 -18.08 -6.32 -2.64
C ARG A 73 -18.30 -5.02 -1.88
N THR A 74 -19.06 -5.09 -0.79
CA THR A 74 -19.10 -4.01 0.21
C THR A 74 -17.90 -4.16 1.11
N LEU A 75 -17.20 -3.06 1.42
CA LEU A 75 -15.94 -3.10 2.15
C LEU A 75 -16.00 -2.26 3.43
N GLU A 76 -15.64 -2.87 4.55
CA GLU A 76 -15.49 -2.24 5.86
C GLU A 76 -14.01 -2.04 6.20
N LEU A 77 -13.67 -0.84 6.66
CA LEU A 77 -12.31 -0.52 7.09
C LEU A 77 -11.96 -1.29 8.35
N THR A 78 -10.78 -1.91 8.36
CA THR A 78 -10.30 -2.67 9.51
C THR A 78 -8.95 -2.24 10.04
N GLY A 79 -8.24 -1.41 9.28
CA GLY A 79 -7.01 -0.78 9.70
C GLY A 79 -6.47 0.13 8.60
N ALA A 80 -5.84 1.22 9.02
CA ALA A 80 -5.17 2.15 8.12
C ALA A 80 -3.86 2.62 8.73
N ARG A 81 -2.88 2.91 7.88
CA ARG A 81 -1.62 3.53 8.27
C ARG A 81 -1.07 4.37 7.15
N VAL A 82 -0.33 5.42 7.47
CA VAL A 82 0.50 6.13 6.50
C VAL A 82 1.95 5.75 6.75
N LEU A 83 2.63 5.26 5.71
CA LEU A 83 4.06 5.00 5.74
C LEU A 83 4.81 6.12 5.03
N ARG A 84 5.93 6.55 5.61
CA ARG A 84 6.94 7.39 4.98
C ARG A 84 8.28 6.66 4.92
N LEU A 85 8.86 6.59 3.72
CA LEU A 85 10.17 6.01 3.47
C LEU A 85 11.10 7.10 2.90
N GLN A 86 12.20 7.33 3.58
CA GLN A 86 13.28 8.22 3.19
C GLN A 86 14.46 7.42 2.58
N PRO A 87 15.49 8.06 2.02
CA PRO A 87 16.61 7.34 1.45
C PRO A 87 17.31 6.48 2.51
N GLY A 88 17.41 5.18 2.26
CA GLY A 88 17.89 4.19 3.23
C GLY A 88 16.78 3.33 3.85
N ASP A 89 15.52 3.71 3.71
CA ASP A 89 14.38 3.02 4.30
C ASP A 89 13.86 1.87 3.45
N TYR A 90 13.19 0.92 4.12
CA TYR A 90 12.65 -0.30 3.53
C TYR A 90 11.63 -0.95 4.46
N LEU A 91 10.80 -1.84 3.88
CA LEU A 91 9.96 -2.77 4.63
C LEU A 91 10.13 -4.18 4.05
N LEU A 92 10.56 -5.15 4.87
CA LEU A 92 10.78 -6.53 4.44
C LEU A 92 9.50 -7.35 4.52
N ALA A 93 9.39 -8.37 3.68
CA ALA A 93 8.24 -9.28 3.67
C ALA A 93 8.05 -10.03 5.00
N HIS A 94 9.11 -10.19 5.79
CA HIS A 94 9.04 -10.80 7.11
C HIS A 94 8.32 -9.91 8.15
N HIS A 95 8.21 -8.60 7.90
CA HIS A 95 7.43 -7.71 8.77
C HIS A 95 5.91 -7.87 8.56
N ASP A 96 5.53 -8.40 7.41
CA ASP A 96 4.15 -8.45 6.98
C ASP A 96 3.32 -9.50 7.74
N GLN A 97 2.03 -9.23 7.87
CA GLN A 97 1.09 -10.09 8.57
C GLN A 97 0.49 -11.13 7.62
N ILE A 98 0.24 -12.34 8.13
CA ILE A 98 -0.48 -13.38 7.37
C ILE A 98 -1.98 -13.13 7.52
N HIS A 99 -2.69 -13.01 6.41
CA HIS A 99 -4.14 -12.85 6.38
C HIS A 99 -4.81 -14.14 5.89
N VAL A 100 -5.69 -14.71 6.71
CA VAL A 100 -6.41 -15.96 6.38
C VAL A 100 -7.77 -15.70 5.73
N ASP A 101 -8.23 -14.46 5.79
CA ASP A 101 -9.59 -13.97 5.53
C ASP A 101 -9.70 -13.15 4.24
N LEU A 102 -8.69 -13.21 3.37
CA LEU A 102 -8.69 -12.57 2.05
C LEU A 102 -9.06 -11.06 2.08
N PRO A 103 -8.46 -10.23 2.96
CA PRO A 103 -8.73 -8.81 2.98
C PRO A 103 -8.26 -8.14 1.68
N ILE A 104 -8.84 -6.98 1.42
CA ILE A 104 -8.44 -6.11 0.32
C ILE A 104 -7.49 -5.06 0.88
N GLU A 105 -6.25 -5.12 0.46
CA GLU A 105 -5.26 -4.07 0.74
C GLU A 105 -5.31 -3.04 -0.37
N VAL A 106 -5.46 -1.78 0.01
CA VAL A 106 -5.25 -0.66 -0.90
C VAL A 106 -3.99 0.09 -0.52
N VAL A 107 -3.24 0.54 -1.52
CA VAL A 107 -2.06 1.38 -1.35
C VAL A 107 -2.21 2.61 -2.24
N LEU A 108 -2.54 3.73 -1.62
CA LEU A 108 -2.58 5.03 -2.28
C LEU A 108 -1.20 5.69 -2.17
N ASP A 109 -0.56 5.91 -3.32
CA ASP A 109 0.72 6.61 -3.39
C ASP A 109 0.50 8.12 -3.29
N LEU A 110 0.84 8.66 -2.13
CA LEU A 110 0.78 10.08 -1.81
C LEU A 110 2.14 10.75 -2.02
N SER A 111 3.12 10.13 -2.66
CA SER A 111 4.46 10.71 -2.82
C SER A 111 4.42 12.02 -3.63
N PRO A 112 5.29 13.01 -3.33
CA PRO A 112 5.33 14.27 -4.07
C PRO A 112 5.87 14.12 -5.50
N ALA A 113 6.64 13.05 -5.77
CA ALA A 113 7.23 12.75 -7.06
C ALA A 113 7.43 11.24 -7.22
N ILE A 114 7.69 10.79 -8.45
CA ILE A 114 8.10 9.41 -8.74
C ILE A 114 9.48 9.17 -8.09
N VAL A 115 9.60 8.07 -7.36
CA VAL A 115 10.89 7.62 -6.79
C VAL A 115 11.34 6.34 -7.49
N PRO A 116 12.41 6.39 -8.33
CA PRO A 116 12.87 5.22 -9.08
C PRO A 116 13.22 4.04 -8.17
N GLY A 117 12.71 2.85 -8.51
CA GLY A 117 12.97 1.61 -7.79
C GLY A 117 12.28 1.48 -6.43
N ALA A 118 11.53 2.48 -5.97
CA ALA A 118 10.70 2.39 -4.78
C ALA A 118 9.34 1.77 -5.11
N GLU A 119 9.22 0.46 -4.96
CA GLU A 119 8.06 -0.33 -5.34
C GLU A 119 7.42 -0.97 -4.08
N VAL A 120 6.15 -1.36 -4.18
CA VAL A 120 5.59 -2.42 -3.34
C VAL A 120 5.63 -3.70 -4.14
N HIS A 121 6.21 -4.75 -3.57
CA HIS A 121 6.19 -6.07 -4.19
C HIS A 121 5.26 -6.99 -3.42
N TYR A 122 4.25 -7.52 -4.11
CA TYR A 122 3.41 -8.59 -3.59
C TYR A 122 3.95 -9.93 -4.06
N ARG A 123 4.12 -10.85 -3.10
CA ARG A 123 4.65 -12.19 -3.29
C ARG A 123 3.59 -13.23 -3.04
N ARG A 124 3.57 -14.27 -3.86
CA ARG A 124 2.79 -15.47 -3.65
C ARG A 124 3.76 -16.63 -3.52
N ARG A 125 3.80 -17.27 -2.35
CA ARG A 125 4.74 -18.38 -2.07
C ARG A 125 6.21 -17.98 -2.37
N GLY A 126 6.59 -16.78 -1.98
CA GLY A 126 7.96 -16.25 -2.13
C GLY A 126 8.28 -15.58 -3.49
N GLN A 127 7.48 -15.82 -4.53
CA GLN A 127 7.71 -15.22 -5.86
C GLN A 127 6.90 -13.94 -6.05
N VAL A 128 7.54 -12.88 -6.57
CA VAL A 128 6.86 -11.62 -6.88
C VAL A 128 5.91 -11.85 -8.05
N PHE A 129 4.61 -11.61 -7.85
CA PHE A 129 3.59 -11.73 -8.89
C PHE A 129 2.96 -10.39 -9.27
N PHE A 130 3.10 -9.37 -8.41
CA PHE A 130 2.56 -8.03 -8.65
C PHE A 130 3.49 -6.97 -8.05
N ARG A 131 3.76 -5.92 -8.83
CA ARG A 131 4.65 -4.82 -8.46
C ARG A 131 3.89 -3.50 -8.60
N VAL A 132 3.97 -2.66 -7.58
CA VAL A 132 3.37 -1.33 -7.57
C VAL A 132 4.50 -0.31 -7.55
N PRO A 133 4.86 0.31 -8.69
CA PRO A 133 5.88 1.33 -8.72
C PRO A 133 5.45 2.57 -7.94
N SER A 134 6.41 3.37 -7.46
CA SER A 134 6.10 4.68 -6.90
C SER A 134 5.61 5.61 -8.02
N THR A 135 4.31 5.89 -8.01
CA THR A 135 3.63 6.72 -8.99
C THR A 135 2.65 7.60 -8.23
N PRO A 136 2.93 8.90 -8.04
CA PRO A 136 2.06 9.80 -7.32
C PRO A 136 0.60 9.72 -7.77
N CYS A 137 -0.31 9.76 -6.81
CA CYS A 137 -1.75 9.71 -7.00
C CYS A 137 -2.27 8.38 -7.57
N SER A 138 -1.47 7.33 -7.65
CA SER A 138 -1.93 6.00 -8.04
C SER A 138 -2.47 5.21 -6.84
N LEU A 139 -3.44 4.34 -7.10
CA LEU A 139 -4.01 3.43 -6.11
C LEU A 139 -3.79 2.00 -6.57
N ALA A 140 -3.11 1.19 -5.78
CA ALA A 140 -3.13 -0.26 -5.96
C ALA A 140 -4.25 -0.88 -5.13
N ILE A 141 -4.93 -1.88 -5.69
CA ILE A 141 -5.96 -2.69 -5.02
C ILE A 141 -5.52 -4.14 -5.13
N VAL A 142 -5.32 -4.82 -4.00
CA VAL A 142 -4.79 -6.19 -3.96
C VAL A 142 -5.54 -7.04 -2.95
N GLU A 143 -6.12 -8.15 -3.42
CA GLU A 143 -6.67 -9.17 -2.53
C GLU A 143 -5.54 -10.03 -1.93
N ARG A 144 -5.51 -10.09 -0.59
CA ARG A 144 -4.43 -10.70 0.18
C ARG A 144 -4.85 -12.03 0.79
N GLY A 145 -4.50 -13.13 0.13
CA GLY A 145 -4.68 -14.47 0.71
C GLY A 145 -3.57 -14.92 1.66
N PRO A 146 -3.69 -16.13 2.27
CA PRO A 146 -2.77 -16.63 3.30
C PRO A 146 -1.34 -16.88 2.81
N THR A 147 -1.14 -16.91 1.49
CA THR A 147 0.17 -17.07 0.87
C THR A 147 0.70 -15.76 0.28
N VAL A 148 -0.02 -14.65 0.46
CA VAL A 148 0.30 -13.33 -0.12
C VAL A 148 0.97 -12.48 0.94
N SER A 149 2.23 -12.15 0.70
CA SER A 149 2.99 -11.18 1.51
C SER A 149 3.33 -9.95 0.67
N CYS A 150 3.54 -8.80 1.31
CA CYS A 150 3.99 -7.58 0.69
C CYS A 150 5.27 -7.06 1.34
N ASN A 151 6.04 -6.28 0.58
CA ASN A 151 7.21 -5.57 1.09
C ASN A 151 7.37 -4.26 0.31
N HIS A 152 7.97 -3.25 0.94
CA HIS A 152 8.35 -2.01 0.27
C HIS A 152 9.86 -2.05 0.02
N THR A 153 10.26 -1.86 -1.23
CA THR A 153 11.68 -1.96 -1.60
C THR A 153 12.51 -0.87 -0.95
N TYR A 154 13.82 -1.12 -0.89
CA TYR A 154 14.79 -0.16 -0.40
C TYR A 154 14.78 1.13 -1.22
N VAL A 155 14.60 2.27 -0.56
CA VAL A 155 14.74 3.58 -1.20
C VAL A 155 16.22 3.91 -1.30
N SER A 156 16.74 3.99 -2.51
CA SER A 156 18.16 4.20 -2.75
C SER A 156 18.66 5.55 -2.19
N LYS A 157 19.79 5.51 -1.47
CA LYS A 157 20.53 6.71 -1.01
C LYS A 157 21.05 7.57 -2.16
N LEU A 158 21.07 7.06 -3.40
CA LEU A 158 21.39 7.86 -4.58
C LEU A 158 20.35 8.95 -4.85
N HIS A 159 19.14 8.82 -4.29
CA HIS A 159 18.06 9.79 -4.42
C HIS A 159 17.91 10.58 -3.11
N ALA A 160 18.87 11.45 -2.79
CA ALA A 160 18.97 12.12 -1.48
C ALA A 160 17.73 12.95 -1.06
N GLY A 161 16.87 13.35 -2.00
CA GLY A 161 15.60 14.04 -1.74
C GLY A 161 14.35 13.16 -1.94
N ALA A 162 14.50 11.84 -2.12
CA ALA A 162 13.36 10.96 -2.32
C ALA A 162 12.55 10.83 -1.03
N SER A 163 11.23 11.00 -1.15
CA SER A 163 10.30 10.78 -0.06
C SER A 163 9.12 9.99 -0.62
N VAL A 164 8.97 8.75 -0.19
CA VAL A 164 7.82 7.92 -0.56
C VAL A 164 6.81 8.00 0.56
N VAL A 165 5.57 8.41 0.26
CA VAL A 165 4.48 8.49 1.23
C VAL A 165 3.32 7.65 0.72
N ARG A 166 2.85 6.69 1.50
CA ARG A 166 1.79 5.76 1.10
C ARG A 166 0.75 5.63 2.20
N LEU A 167 -0.50 5.94 1.89
CA LEU A 167 -1.64 5.55 2.71
C LEU A 167 -1.98 4.11 2.37
N ILE A 168 -2.00 3.25 3.38
CA ILE A 168 -2.31 1.82 3.27
C ILE A 168 -3.53 1.56 4.11
N ALA A 169 -4.57 0.97 3.51
CA ALA A 169 -5.76 0.56 4.23
C ALA A 169 -6.12 -0.90 3.92
N LEU A 170 -6.63 -1.58 4.93
CA LEU A 170 -7.10 -2.96 4.85
C LEU A 170 -8.61 -2.98 5.04
N PHE A 171 -9.31 -3.60 4.10
CA PHE A 171 -10.76 -3.74 4.11
C PHE A 171 -11.19 -5.21 4.14
N ARG A 172 -12.39 -5.44 4.68
CA ARG A 172 -13.05 -6.76 4.73
C ARG A 172 -14.51 -6.64 4.29
N GLY A 173 -15.07 -7.73 3.79
CA GLY A 173 -16.44 -7.83 3.30
C GLY A 173 -16.69 -9.12 2.57
#